data_AF-A0A5J5BC68-F1
#
_entry.id   AF-A0A5J5BC68-F1
#
_cell.length_a   1.000
_cell.length_b   1.000
_cell.length_c   1.000
_cell.angle_alpha   90.00
_cell.angle_beta   90.00
_cell.angle_gamma   90.00
#
_symmetry.space_group_name_H-M   'P 1'
#
loop_
_entity.id
_entity.type
_entity.pdbx_description
1 polymer ?
#
loop_
_entity_poly.entity_id
_entity_poly.type
_entity_poly.pdbx_seq_one_letter_code
_entity_poly.pdbx_strand_id
1 'polypeptide(L)'
;MVQALPCISDGALSLDGGMIRTTGVFCLGSREDVDVKFPKSSGMSNLPENYFETENRLKEMKWKKDIFLDDIRREQTLLDHAKFSFEIKKQEFVRFLAESSPYATQAQARAR
;
A
#
# COMPACT_ATOMS: atom_id res chain seq x y z
N MET A 1 -5.95 -7.02 11.46
CA MET A 1 -6.78 -8.23 11.32
C MET A 1 -8.08 -7.96 10.56
N VAL A 2 -8.99 -7.12 11.06
CA VAL A 2 -10.33 -6.89 10.46
C VAL A 2 -10.29 -6.45 9.00
N GLN A 3 -9.38 -5.54 8.62
CA GLN A 3 -9.24 -5.08 7.23
C GLN A 3 -8.85 -6.18 6.24
N ALA A 4 -8.29 -7.30 6.73
CA ALA A 4 -7.88 -8.44 5.91
C ALA A 4 -8.86 -9.63 6.03
N LEU A 5 -10.05 -9.43 6.60
CA LEU A 5 -11.07 -10.48 6.77
C LEU A 5 -11.36 -11.32 5.52
N PRO A 6 -11.50 -10.73 4.32
CA PRO A 6 -11.74 -11.52 3.10
C PRO A 6 -10.59 -12.48 2.74
N CYS A 7 -9.40 -12.24 3.29
CA CYS A 7 -8.20 -13.03 3.03
C CYS A 7 -7.95 -14.10 4.11
N ILE A 8 -8.80 -14.20 5.14
CA ILE A 8 -8.65 -15.14 6.27
C ILE A 8 -9.63 -16.30 6.07
N SER A 9 -9.10 -17.52 5.91
CA SER A 9 -9.90 -18.75 5.73
C SER A 9 -10.39 -19.33 7.05
N ASP A 10 -9.45 -19.69 7.94
CA ASP A 10 -9.75 -20.62 9.05
C ASP A 10 -9.92 -19.94 10.40
N GLY A 11 -9.25 -18.80 10.61
CA GLY A 11 -9.23 -18.08 11.87
C GLY A 11 -8.03 -17.15 11.94
N ALA A 12 -8.02 -16.24 12.90
CA ALA A 12 -6.93 -15.30 13.09
C ALA A 12 -6.79 -14.85 14.54
N LEU A 13 -5.55 -14.55 14.91
CA LEU A 13 -5.17 -14.01 16.20
C LEU A 13 -4.41 -12.71 16.00
N SER A 14 -4.69 -11.75 16.87
CA SER A 14 -3.99 -10.47 16.93
C SER A 14 -3.28 -10.34 18.27
N LEU A 15 -2.13 -9.67 18.26
CA LEU A 15 -1.29 -9.50 19.47
C LEU A 15 -1.90 -8.52 20.48
N ASP A 16 -2.93 -7.77 20.09
CA ASP A 16 -3.78 -6.95 20.98
C ASP A 16 -4.87 -7.77 21.71
N GLY A 17 -4.89 -9.09 21.49
CA GLY A 17 -5.85 -10.01 22.13
C GLY A 17 -7.07 -10.36 21.29
N GLY A 18 -7.28 -9.70 20.14
CA GLY A 18 -8.36 -10.01 19.21
C GLY A 18 -8.27 -11.43 18.64
N MET A 19 -9.42 -12.11 18.51
CA MET A 19 -9.51 -13.48 18.00
C MET A 19 -10.73 -13.67 17.10
N ILE A 20 -10.49 -14.30 15.95
CA ILE A 20 -11.51 -14.84 15.04
C ILE A 20 -11.33 -16.36 15.05
N ARG A 21 -12.32 -17.10 15.56
CA ARG A 21 -12.22 -18.57 15.67
C ARG A 21 -12.39 -19.27 14.32
N THR A 22 -13.29 -18.73 13.51
CA THR A 22 -13.65 -19.19 12.16
C THR A 22 -14.37 -18.04 11.45
N THR A 23 -14.59 -18.15 10.14
CA THR A 23 -15.26 -17.13 9.33
C THR A 23 -16.58 -16.69 9.99
N GLY A 24 -16.71 -15.40 10.29
CA GLY A 24 -17.91 -14.84 10.92
C GLY A 24 -18.04 -15.03 12.44
N VAL A 25 -17.12 -15.77 13.10
CA VAL A 25 -17.17 -16.01 14.55
C VAL A 25 -16.07 -15.23 15.27
N PHE A 26 -16.45 -14.08 15.82
CA PHE A 26 -15.57 -13.18 16.57
C PHE A 26 -15.67 -13.43 18.09
N CYS A 27 -14.53 -13.49 18.77
CA CYS A 27 -14.50 -13.48 20.23
C CYS A 27 -14.41 -12.04 20.72
N LEU A 28 -15.47 -11.55 21.36
CA LEU A 28 -15.58 -10.19 21.89
C LEU A 28 -15.74 -10.23 23.42
N GLY A 29 -15.41 -9.12 24.09
CA GLY A 29 -15.51 -9.00 25.55
C GLY A 29 -14.18 -9.23 26.27
N SER A 30 -14.24 -9.30 27.61
CA SER A 30 -13.06 -9.56 28.45
C SER A 30 -12.58 -10.99 28.26
N ARG A 31 -11.26 -11.16 28.21
CA ARG A 31 -10.64 -12.49 28.20
C ARG A 31 -10.66 -13.09 29.60
N GLU A 32 -10.96 -14.38 29.65
CA GLU A 32 -10.60 -15.22 30.79
C GLU A 32 -9.10 -15.51 30.69
N ASP A 33 -8.37 -15.21 31.76
CA ASP A 33 -6.95 -15.55 31.84
C ASP A 33 -6.78 -17.06 31.96
N VAL A 34 -5.89 -17.62 31.13
CA VAL A 34 -5.51 -19.03 31.17
C VAL A 34 -4.18 -19.14 31.90
N ASP A 35 -4.17 -19.83 33.04
CA ASP A 35 -2.99 -19.98 33.90
C ASP A 35 -1.86 -20.80 33.24
N VAL A 36 -2.23 -21.68 32.31
CA VAL A 36 -1.29 -22.53 31.58
C VAL A 36 -0.73 -21.78 30.37
N LYS A 37 0.60 -21.76 30.24
CA LYS A 37 1.32 -21.11 29.13
C LYS A 37 2.14 -22.13 28.36
N PHE A 38 2.35 -21.87 27.07
CA PHE A 38 3.28 -22.67 26.27
C PHE A 38 4.70 -22.57 26.84
N PRO A 39 5.43 -23.70 26.96
CA PRO A 39 6.80 -23.69 27.45
C PRO A 39 7.71 -22.94 26.47
N LYS A 40 8.72 -22.26 26.99
CA LYS A 40 9.76 -21.64 26.15
C LYS A 40 10.76 -22.71 25.74
N SER A 41 11.07 -22.78 24.45
CA SER A 41 12.03 -23.75 23.89
C SER A 41 13.49 -23.43 24.22
N SER A 42 13.83 -22.18 24.55
CA SER A 42 15.15 -21.80 25.02
C SER A 42 15.20 -21.74 26.56
N GLY A 43 16.18 -22.41 27.17
CA GLY A 43 16.46 -22.28 28.59
C GLY A 43 16.78 -20.83 29.00
N MET A 44 16.78 -20.57 30.30
CA MET A 44 16.74 -19.24 30.94
C MET A 44 17.82 -18.20 30.52
N SER A 45 18.84 -18.55 29.74
CA SER A 45 19.99 -17.65 29.50
C SER A 45 20.54 -17.57 28.07
N ASN A 46 20.12 -18.41 27.12
CA ASN A 46 20.80 -18.46 25.82
C ASN A 46 19.85 -18.09 24.70
N LEU A 47 20.19 -17.00 24.01
CA LEU A 47 19.61 -16.60 22.75
C LEU A 47 19.71 -17.77 21.75
N PRO A 48 18.68 -18.04 20.92
CA PRO A 48 18.78 -19.09 19.90
C PRO A 48 20.05 -18.89 19.06
N GLU A 49 20.73 -19.99 18.72
CA GLU A 49 21.99 -19.96 17.95
C GLU A 49 21.88 -19.10 16.69
N ASN A 50 20.73 -19.16 16.02
CA ASN A 50 20.47 -18.46 14.76
C ASN A 50 19.86 -17.05 14.94
N TYR A 51 19.79 -16.52 16.16
CA TYR A 51 19.12 -15.23 16.41
C TYR A 51 19.80 -14.09 15.66
N PHE A 52 21.12 -13.94 15.79
CA PHE A 52 21.84 -12.83 15.19
C PHE A 52 21.80 -12.89 13.67
N GLU A 53 21.89 -14.10 13.10
CA GLU A 53 21.71 -14.32 11.66
C GLU A 53 20.30 -13.89 11.22
N THR A 54 19.26 -14.31 11.95
CA THR A 54 17.86 -13.94 11.67
C THR A 54 17.65 -12.43 11.77
N GLU A 55 18.22 -11.79 12.79
CA GLU A 55 18.15 -10.35 13.01
C GLU A 55 18.83 -9.57 11.86
N ASN A 56 20.02 -10.02 11.44
CA ASN A 56 20.74 -9.42 10.32
C ASN A 56 19.97 -9.56 9.00
N ARG A 57 19.41 -10.74 8.73
CA ARG A 57 18.55 -10.96 7.56
C ARG A 57 17.30 -10.07 7.60
N LEU A 58 16.70 -9.87 8.77
CA LEU A 58 15.57 -8.95 8.95
C LEU A 58 15.97 -7.51 8.65
N LYS A 59 17.14 -7.05 9.13
CA LYS A 59 17.67 -5.70 8.85
C LYS A 59 17.90 -5.50 7.35
N GLU A 60 18.51 -6.48 6.68
CA GLU A 60 18.74 -6.43 5.23
C GLU A 60 17.42 -6.37 4.45
N MET A 61 16.44 -7.22 4.78
CA MET A 61 15.13 -7.21 4.12
C MET A 61 14.39 -5.89 4.34
N LYS A 62 14.47 -5.32 5.55
CA LYS A 62 13.89 -4.00 5.85
C LYS A 62 14.53 -2.90 5.00
N TRP A 63 15.86 -2.88 4.92
CA TRP A 63 16.59 -1.92 4.09
C TRP A 63 16.23 -2.04 2.61
N LYS A 64 16.19 -3.26 2.06
CA LYS A 64 15.75 -3.51 0.67
C LYS A 64 14.32 -3.02 0.42
N LYS A 65 13.40 -3.28 1.36
CA LYS A 65 12.01 -2.80 1.30
C LYS A 65 11.95 -1.27 1.28
N ASP A 66 12.76 -0.60 2.09
CA ASP A 66 12.75 0.86 2.19
C ASP A 66 13.26 1.51 0.89
N ILE A 67 14.36 1.00 0.32
CA ILE A 67 14.85 1.44 -1.00
C ILE A 67 13.78 1.27 -2.08
N PHE A 68 13.16 0.09 -2.14
CA PHE A 68 12.16 -0.20 -3.15
C PHE A 68 10.93 0.72 -3.05
N LEU A 69 10.52 1.08 -1.82
CA LEU A 69 9.43 2.03 -1.62
C LEU A 69 9.79 3.46 -2.07
N ASP A 70 11.04 3.87 -1.86
CA ASP A 70 11.51 5.17 -2.32
C ASP A 70 11.59 5.22 -3.86
N ASP A 71 11.99 4.13 -4.50
CA ASP A 71 11.95 3.99 -5.96
C ASP A 71 10.51 4.08 -6.50
N ILE A 72 9.55 3.37 -5.87
CA ILE A 72 8.13 3.48 -6.25
C ILE A 72 7.64 4.93 -6.16
N ARG A 73 7.97 5.64 -5.07
CA ARG A 73 7.55 7.04 -4.89
C ARG A 73 8.14 7.95 -5.94
N ARG A 74 9.41 7.76 -6.27
CA ARG A 74 10.10 8.50 -7.32
C ARG A 74 9.44 8.28 -8.67
N GLU A 75 9.24 7.02 -9.06
CA GLU A 75 8.62 6.69 -10.35
C GLU A 75 7.17 7.16 -10.43
N GLN A 76 6.42 7.08 -9.33
CA GLN A 76 5.06 7.63 -9.26
C GLN A 76 5.05 9.16 -9.49
N THR A 77 6.01 9.88 -8.89
CA THR A 77 6.13 11.34 -9.08
C THR A 77 6.42 11.70 -10.54
N LEU A 78 7.31 10.95 -11.20
CA LEU A 78 7.62 11.13 -12.62
C LEU A 78 6.40 10.84 -13.50
N LEU A 79 5.66 9.76 -13.20
CA LEU A 79 4.43 9.41 -13.89
C LEU A 79 3.37 10.50 -13.77
N ASP A 80 3.19 11.06 -12.57
CA ASP A 80 2.20 12.11 -12.33
C ASP A 80 2.56 13.40 -13.06
N HIS A 81 3.84 13.78 -13.08
CA HIS A 81 4.32 14.92 -13.87
C HIS A 81 4.08 14.72 -15.38
N ALA A 82 4.40 13.53 -15.90
CA ALA A 82 4.19 13.20 -17.31
C ALA A 82 2.71 13.25 -17.69
N LYS A 83 1.82 12.69 -16.84
CA LYS A 83 0.36 12.76 -17.03
C LYS A 83 -0.15 14.19 -17.04
N PHE A 84 0.32 15.02 -16.10
CA PHE A 84 -0.08 16.42 -16.02
C PHE A 84 0.33 17.20 -17.29
N SER A 85 1.59 17.05 -17.70
CA SER A 85 2.11 17.68 -18.92
C SER A 85 1.36 17.22 -20.17
N PHE A 86 1.04 15.93 -20.24
CA PHE A 86 0.23 15.37 -21.33
C PHE A 86 -1.16 15.99 -21.37
N GLU A 87 -1.85 16.12 -20.24
CA GLU A 87 -3.20 16.68 -20.21
C GLU A 87 -3.21 18.16 -20.61
N ILE A 88 -2.23 18.95 -20.15
CA ILE A 88 -2.05 20.33 -20.63
C ILE A 88 -1.89 20.34 -22.15
N LYS A 89 -0.97 19.52 -22.67
CA LYS A 89 -0.66 19.54 -24.11
C LYS A 89 -1.84 19.10 -24.97
N LYS A 90 -2.61 18.13 -24.49
CA LYS A 90 -3.85 17.68 -25.11
C LYS A 90 -4.89 18.79 -25.15
N GLN A 91 -5.07 19.55 -24.07
CA GLN A 91 -6.00 20.69 -24.05
C GLN A 91 -5.57 21.81 -25.00
N GLU A 92 -4.27 22.15 -25.02
CA GLU A 92 -3.71 23.10 -25.99
C GLU A 92 -3.98 22.67 -27.43
N PHE A 93 -3.78 21.38 -27.72
CA PHE A 93 -4.01 20.83 -29.05
C PHE A 93 -5.49 20.89 -29.46
N VAL A 94 -6.40 20.55 -28.55
CA VAL A 94 -7.85 20.66 -28.81
C VAL A 94 -8.26 22.12 -29.05
N ARG A 95 -7.73 23.06 -28.25
CA ARG A 95 -7.98 24.50 -28.47
C ARG A 95 -7.47 24.95 -29.84
N PHE A 96 -6.25 24.56 -30.20
CA PHE A 96 -5.68 24.86 -31.51
C PHE A 96 -6.57 24.36 -32.65
N LEU A 97 -7.09 23.13 -32.58
CA LEU A 97 -8.01 22.60 -33.59
C LEU A 97 -9.33 23.39 -33.68
N ALA A 98 -9.87 23.86 -32.56
CA ALA A 98 -11.08 24.67 -32.54
C ALA A 98 -10.86 26.04 -33.21
N GLU A 99 -9.72 26.67 -32.94
CA GLU A 99 -9.35 27.99 -33.50
C GLU A 99 -8.98 27.92 -35.00
N SER A 100 -8.34 26.83 -35.43
CA SER A 100 -7.95 26.61 -36.83
C SER A 100 -9.07 26.02 -37.70
N SER A 101 -10.28 25.86 -37.13
CA SER A 101 -11.47 25.46 -37.88
C SER A 101 -11.90 26.52 -38.90
N PRO A 102 -12.22 26.14 -40.15
CA PRO A 102 -12.64 27.07 -41.22
C PRO A 102 -13.94 27.84 -40.90
N TYR A 103 -14.73 27.38 -39.93
CA TYR A 103 -15.95 28.06 -39.49
C TYR A 103 -15.65 29.33 -38.64
N ALA A 104 -14.52 29.35 -37.92
CA ALA A 104 -14.09 30.50 -37.14
C ALA A 104 -13.59 31.66 -38.04
N THR A 105 -12.94 31.33 -39.15
CA THR A 105 -12.41 32.30 -40.12
C THR A 105 -13.51 32.98 -40.94
N GLN A 106 -14.61 32.27 -41.25
CA GLN A 106 -15.78 32.87 -41.93
C GLN A 106 -16.57 33.86 -41.05
N ALA A 107 -16.64 33.64 -39.74
CA ALA A 107 -17.32 34.55 -38.82
C ALA A 107 -16.60 35.92 -38.70
N GLN A 108 -15.27 35.92 -38.72
CA GLN A 108 -14.49 37.17 -38.71
C GLN A 108 -14.49 37.91 -40.05
N ALA A 109 -14.59 37.20 -41.18
CA ALA A 109 -14.64 37.81 -42.51
C ALA A 109 -16.00 38.46 -42.84
N ARG A 110 -17.09 38.02 -42.19
CA ARG A 110 -18.44 38.60 -42.36
C ARG A 110 -18.76 39.77 -41.41
N ALA A 111 -17.92 40.01 -40.40
CA ALA A 111 -18.11 41.06 -39.39
C ALA A 111 -17.23 42.31 -39.63
N ARG A 112 -16.58 42.41 -40.80
CA ARG A 112 -15.87 43.61 -41.29
C ARG A 112 -16.61 44.17 -42.50
#